data_AF-A0A519M439-F1
#
_entry.id   AF-A0A519M439-F1
#
_cell.length_a   1.000
_cell.length_b   1.000
_cell.length_c   1.000
_cell.angle_alpha   90.00
_cell.angle_beta   90.00
_cell.angle_gamma   90.00
#
_symmetry.space_group_name_H-M   'P 1'
#
loop_
_entity.id
_entity.type
_entity.pdbx_description
1 polymer ?
#
loop_
_entity_poly.entity_id
_entity_poly.type
_entity_poly.pdbx_seq_one_letter_code
_entity_poly.pdbx_strand_id
1 'polypeptide(L)'
;MNTGEDIQGLRKILDLSRMISVFLLAMHFYIRFFQMFKCWEWNSEITDRIVGQLARVAIFDGWWLAKFAALLFLAISLLGVKGRKDENISFKKIYLYIGAGLLLYFCGIFFLYLHWPDSLLIGLYCLVTIIGFLLILAAGTWISRRIKQSLVKDIF
;
A
#
# COMPACT_ATOMS: atom_id res chain seq x y z
N MET A 1 16.35 15.13 -26.54
CA MET A 1 17.31 14.89 -25.45
C MET A 1 16.55 14.28 -24.29
N ASN A 2 16.69 12.98 -24.06
CA ASN A 2 16.15 12.29 -22.88
C ASN A 2 17.41 11.75 -22.17
N THR A 3 18.00 12.57 -21.31
CA THR A 3 19.29 12.26 -20.70
C THR A 3 19.12 11.14 -19.67
N GLY A 4 20.15 10.32 -19.47
CA GLY A 4 20.10 9.25 -18.45
C GLY A 4 19.79 9.75 -17.04
N GLU A 5 20.06 11.03 -16.78
CA GLU A 5 19.74 11.75 -15.55
C GLU A 5 18.24 11.86 -15.29
N ASP A 6 17.43 12.20 -16.30
CA ASP A 6 15.97 12.29 -16.17
C ASP A 6 15.34 10.93 -15.85
N ILE A 7 15.84 9.85 -16.47
CA ILE A 7 15.40 8.49 -16.21
C ILE A 7 15.75 8.06 -14.76
N GLN A 8 16.91 8.48 -14.26
CA GLN A 8 17.33 8.21 -12.90
C GLN A 8 16.52 9.03 -11.88
N GLY A 9 16.21 10.30 -12.20
CA GLY A 9 15.32 11.15 -11.41
C GLY A 9 13.92 10.56 -11.30
N LEU A 10 13.33 10.16 -12.43
CA LEU A 10 12.02 9.50 -12.46
C LEU A 10 11.99 8.22 -11.61
N ARG A 11 13.05 7.41 -11.65
CA ARG A 11 13.14 6.21 -10.80
C ARG A 11 13.11 6.56 -9.32
N LYS A 12 13.86 7.59 -8.89
CA LYS A 12 13.84 8.04 -7.49
C LYS A 12 12.45 8.46 -7.05
N ILE A 13 11.71 9.18 -7.90
CA ILE A 13 10.33 9.59 -7.61
C ILE A 13 9.40 8.37 -7.47
N LEU A 14 9.58 7.35 -8.32
CA LEU A 14 8.76 6.13 -8.28
C LEU A 14 9.09 5.23 -7.09
N ASP A 15 10.34 5.24 -6.60
CA ASP A 15 10.69 4.56 -5.36
C ASP A 15 10.21 5.34 -4.13
N LEU A 16 10.29 6.67 -4.16
CA LEU A 16 9.73 7.54 -3.12
C LEU A 16 8.21 7.36 -3.00
N SER A 17 7.48 7.25 -4.11
CA SER A 17 6.03 7.01 -4.07
C SER A 17 5.68 5.67 -3.42
N ARG A 18 6.51 4.63 -3.58
CA ARG A 18 6.35 3.36 -2.84
C ARG A 18 6.52 3.57 -1.34
N MET A 19 7.53 4.34 -0.93
CA MET A 19 7.75 4.65 0.48
C MET A 19 6.59 5.46 1.07
N ILE A 20 6.08 6.45 0.34
CA ILE A 20 4.91 7.24 0.75
C ILE A 20 3.68 6.34 0.89
N SER A 21 3.47 5.41 -0.03
CA SER A 21 2.35 4.45 0.04
C SER A 21 2.39 3.62 1.34
N VAL A 22 3.54 3.03 1.66
CA VAL A 22 3.73 2.25 2.89
C VAL A 22 3.59 3.13 4.13
N PHE A 23 4.15 4.34 4.09
CA PHE A 23 4.06 5.31 5.18
C PHE A 23 2.60 5.71 5.47
N LEU A 24 1.81 6.02 4.43
CA LEU A 24 0.40 6.35 4.59
C LEU A 24 -0.39 5.21 5.23
N LEU A 25 -0.11 3.97 4.81
CA LEU A 25 -0.77 2.79 5.40
C LEU A 25 -0.34 2.56 6.86
N ALA A 26 0.94 2.74 7.18
CA ALA A 26 1.44 2.64 8.55
C ALA A 26 0.83 3.72 9.46
N MET A 27 0.78 4.97 8.98
CA MET A 27 0.16 6.08 9.70
C MET A 27 -1.34 5.87 9.89
N HIS A 28 -2.04 5.28 8.91
CA HIS A 28 -3.44 4.88 9.05
C HIS A 28 -3.61 3.94 10.25
N PHE A 29 -2.80 2.89 10.37
CA PHE A 29 -2.88 2.00 11.54
C PHE A 29 -2.56 2.72 12.84
N TYR A 30 -1.49 3.52 12.87
CA TYR A 30 -1.04 4.19 14.08
C TYR A 30 -2.09 5.20 14.60
N ILE A 31 -2.67 6.00 13.71
CA ILE A 31 -3.70 6.99 14.08
C ILE A 31 -5.00 6.29 14.51
N ARG A 32 -5.47 5.29 13.74
CA ARG A 32 -6.75 4.60 14.04
C ARG A 32 -6.71 3.82 15.35
N PHE A 33 -5.55 3.29 15.71
CA PHE A 33 -5.39 2.45 16.92
C PHE A 33 -4.48 3.10 17.96
N PHE A 34 -4.38 4.43 17.95
CA PHE A 34 -3.48 5.18 18.82
C PHE A 34 -3.66 4.85 20.30
N GLN A 35 -4.90 4.65 20.76
CA GLN A 35 -5.18 4.28 22.16
C GLN A 35 -4.58 2.91 22.52
N MET A 36 -4.63 1.93 21.61
CA MET A 36 -4.01 0.62 21.84
C MET A 36 -2.48 0.73 21.88
N PHE A 37 -1.88 1.51 20.96
CA PHE A 37 -0.44 1.78 21.00
C PHE A 37 -0.02 2.53 22.26
N LYS A 38 -0.90 3.37 22.83
CA LYS A 38 -0.68 3.98 24.13
C LYS A 38 -0.67 2.96 25.26
N CYS A 39 -1.62 2.04 25.29
CA CYS A 39 -1.66 0.96 26.28
C CYS A 39 -0.43 0.04 26.23
N TRP A 40 0.18 -0.14 25.05
CA TRP A 40 1.42 -0.90 24.88
C TRP A 40 2.69 -0.10 25.14
N GLU A 41 2.58 1.16 25.57
CA GLU A 41 3.72 2.08 25.76
C GLU A 41 4.55 2.29 24.48
N TRP A 42 3.97 2.06 23.30
CA TRP A 42 4.61 2.29 21.99
C TRP A 42 4.41 3.74 21.51
N ASN A 43 4.32 4.66 22.46
CA ASN A 43 4.17 6.08 22.23
C ASN A 43 5.38 6.84 22.76
N SER A 44 5.58 8.05 22.27
CA SER A 44 6.54 9.00 22.81
C SER A 44 5.91 10.39 22.74
N GLU A 45 6.39 11.35 23.53
CA GLU A 45 5.88 12.73 23.44
C GLU A 45 5.98 13.30 22.02
N ILE A 46 7.02 12.91 21.27
CA ILE A 46 7.22 13.32 19.88
C ILE A 46 6.14 12.69 19.01
N THR A 47 5.91 11.39 19.14
CA THR A 47 4.90 10.68 18.34
C THR A 47 3.49 11.20 18.62
N ASP A 48 3.17 11.47 19.89
CA ASP A 48 1.88 12.04 20.30
C ASP A 48 1.60 13.38 19.63
N ARG A 49 2.60 14.27 19.59
CA ARG A 49 2.47 15.58 18.91
C ARG A 49 2.30 15.42 17.41
N ILE A 50 3.10 14.56 16.77
CA ILE A 50 3.02 14.30 15.33
C ILE A 50 1.64 13.74 14.96
N VAL A 51 1.15 12.78 15.75
CA VAL A 51 -0.14 12.13 15.52
C VAL A 51 -1.29 13.09 15.75
N GLY A 52 -1.23 13.97 16.76
CA GLY A 52 -2.23 15.02 16.95
C GLY A 52 -2.27 16.05 15.81
N GLN A 53 -1.17 16.26 15.10
CA GLN A 53 -1.17 17.08 13.88
C GLN A 53 -1.70 16.30 12.67
N LEU A 54 -1.23 15.07 12.46
CA LEU A 54 -1.63 14.25 11.33
C LEU A 54 -3.09 13.80 11.38
N ALA A 55 -3.65 13.56 12.57
CA ALA A 55 -5.06 13.24 12.75
C ALA A 55 -6.01 14.37 12.32
N ARG A 56 -5.52 15.61 12.20
CA ARG A 56 -6.29 16.75 11.67
C ARG A 56 -6.23 16.87 10.13
N VAL A 57 -5.36 16.09 9.47
CA VAL A 57 -5.26 16.07 8.02
C VAL A 57 -6.41 15.26 7.45
N ALA A 58 -7.13 15.83 6.48
CA ALA A 58 -8.31 15.19 5.88
C ALA A 58 -8.05 13.75 5.38
N ILE A 59 -6.84 13.46 4.89
CA ILE A 59 -6.44 12.11 4.44
C ILE A 59 -6.62 11.04 5.53
N PHE A 60 -6.39 11.40 6.80
CA PHE A 60 -6.55 10.49 7.93
C PHE A 60 -7.94 10.57 8.59
N ASP A 61 -8.86 11.34 8.00
CA ASP A 61 -10.25 11.37 8.43
C ASP A 61 -10.99 10.12 7.93
N GLY A 62 -11.64 9.42 8.86
CA GLY A 62 -12.32 8.16 8.61
C GLY A 62 -11.41 6.94 8.38
N TRP A 63 -11.95 5.94 7.66
CA TRP A 63 -11.32 4.62 7.48
C TRP A 63 -10.71 4.39 6.09
N TRP A 64 -11.11 5.21 5.12
CA TRP A 64 -10.95 4.89 3.70
C TRP A 64 -9.96 5.79 2.98
N LEU A 65 -9.90 7.08 3.31
CA LEU A 65 -9.18 8.05 2.49
C LEU A 65 -7.66 7.80 2.52
N ALA A 66 -7.08 7.52 3.69
CA ALA A 66 -5.68 7.12 3.81
C ALA A 66 -5.37 5.82 3.06
N LYS A 67 -6.31 4.87 3.07
CA LYS A 67 -6.21 3.62 2.33
C LYS A 67 -6.20 3.84 0.81
N PHE A 68 -7.11 4.67 0.30
CA PHE A 68 -7.12 5.04 -1.12
C PHE A 68 -5.86 5.81 -1.52
N ALA A 69 -5.39 6.75 -0.70
CA ALA A 69 -4.16 7.47 -0.94
C ALA A 69 -2.94 6.53 -0.98
N ALA A 70 -2.87 5.55 -0.06
CA ALA A 70 -1.83 4.52 -0.08
C ALA A 70 -1.86 3.72 -1.39
N LEU A 71 -3.04 3.28 -1.86
CA LEU A 71 -3.17 2.56 -3.12
C LEU A 71 -2.85 3.43 -4.35
N LEU A 72 -3.16 4.73 -4.32
CA LEU A 72 -2.81 5.66 -5.38
C LEU A 72 -1.28 5.79 -5.52
N PHE A 73 -0.59 6.04 -4.42
CA PHE A 73 0.88 6.10 -4.40
C PHE A 73 1.51 4.76 -4.77
N LEU A 74 0.89 3.63 -4.39
CA LEU A 74 1.29 2.31 -4.83
C LEU A 74 1.20 2.18 -6.35
N ALA A 75 0.07 2.58 -6.94
CA ALA A 75 -0.15 2.54 -8.39
C ALA A 75 0.88 3.38 -9.15
N ILE A 76 1.19 4.59 -8.65
CA ILE A 76 2.26 5.44 -9.20
C ILE A 76 3.59 4.68 -9.13
N SER A 77 3.95 4.09 -7.98
CA SER A 77 5.22 3.38 -7.82
C SER A 77 5.41 2.19 -8.77
N LEU A 78 4.30 1.59 -9.22
CA LEU A 78 4.31 0.46 -10.15
C LEU A 78 4.72 0.86 -11.56
N LEU A 79 4.56 2.13 -11.95
CA LEU A 79 5.02 2.64 -13.25
C LEU A 79 6.55 2.53 -13.39
N GLY A 80 7.30 2.51 -12.28
CA GLY A 80 8.76 2.45 -12.27
C GLY A 80 9.37 1.07 -12.39
N VAL A 81 8.55 0.03 -12.26
CA VAL A 81 9.03 -1.37 -12.24
C VAL A 81 9.66 -1.70 -13.59
N LYS A 82 10.95 -2.09 -13.59
CA LYS A 82 11.60 -2.64 -14.79
C LYS A 82 11.26 -4.12 -14.92
N GLY A 83 10.89 -4.55 -16.13
CA GLY A 83 10.66 -5.96 -16.44
C GLY A 83 11.98 -6.72 -16.42
N ARG A 84 12.15 -7.65 -15.47
CA ARG A 84 13.01 -8.83 -15.69
C ARG A 84 12.12 -9.90 -16.33
N LYS A 85 12.64 -10.57 -17.35
CA LYS A 85 11.92 -11.64 -18.08
C LYS A 85 11.59 -12.79 -17.11
N ASP A 86 10.50 -13.49 -17.40
CA ASP A 86 10.14 -14.82 -16.84
C ASP A 86 9.42 -14.92 -15.49
N GLU A 87 8.27 -14.25 -15.36
CA GLU A 87 7.16 -14.82 -14.56
C GLU A 87 6.00 -15.13 -15.51
N ASN A 88 5.85 -16.40 -15.86
CA ASN A 88 4.76 -16.91 -16.71
C ASN A 88 3.43 -17.00 -15.92
N ILE A 89 3.08 -15.91 -15.22
CA ILE A 89 1.81 -15.80 -14.51
C ILE A 89 0.74 -15.47 -15.54
N SER A 90 -0.32 -16.28 -15.56
CA SER A 90 -1.49 -16.09 -16.41
C SER A 90 -2.28 -14.85 -15.97
N PHE A 91 -2.91 -14.12 -16.90
CA PHE A 91 -3.80 -13.00 -16.59
C PHE A 91 -4.89 -13.37 -15.58
N LYS A 92 -5.46 -14.58 -15.68
CA LYS A 92 -6.46 -15.08 -14.71
C LYS A 92 -5.95 -15.05 -13.27
N LYS A 93 -4.71 -15.48 -13.03
CA LYS A 93 -4.06 -15.39 -11.72
C LYS A 93 -3.89 -13.94 -11.30
N ILE A 94 -3.36 -13.08 -12.15
CA ILE A 94 -3.16 -11.65 -11.82
C ILE A 94 -4.48 -11.00 -11.35
N TYR A 95 -5.57 -11.19 -12.09
CA TYR A 95 -6.88 -10.66 -11.69
C TYR A 95 -7.38 -11.24 -10.38
N LEU A 96 -7.17 -12.55 -10.15
CA LEU A 96 -7.51 -13.18 -8.87
C LEU A 96 -6.73 -12.56 -7.70
N TYR A 97 -5.42 -12.34 -7.85
CA TYR A 97 -4.59 -11.74 -6.80
C TYR A 97 -4.98 -10.28 -6.53
N ILE A 98 -5.31 -9.49 -7.56
CA ILE A 98 -5.82 -8.11 -7.39
C ILE A 98 -7.17 -8.11 -6.70
N GLY A 99 -8.11 -8.96 -7.15
CA GLY A 99 -9.43 -9.06 -6.56
C GLY A 99 -9.39 -9.49 -5.10
N ALA A 100 -8.64 -10.55 -4.80
CA ALA A 100 -8.42 -11.01 -3.43
C ALA A 100 -7.69 -9.96 -2.57
N GLY A 101 -6.67 -9.31 -3.13
CA GLY A 101 -5.93 -8.25 -2.45
C GLY A 101 -6.81 -7.06 -2.08
N LEU A 102 -7.62 -6.57 -3.02
CA LEU A 102 -8.60 -5.50 -2.77
C LEU A 102 -9.64 -5.91 -1.74
N LEU A 103 -10.18 -7.13 -1.87
CA LEU A 103 -11.16 -7.65 -0.92
C LEU A 103 -10.57 -7.67 0.50
N LEU A 104 -9.41 -8.30 0.70
CA LEU A 104 -8.75 -8.32 2.01
C LEU A 104 -8.43 -6.92 2.52
N TYR A 105 -7.92 -6.04 1.66
CA TYR A 105 -7.52 -4.68 2.02
C TYR A 105 -8.69 -3.82 2.54
N PHE A 106 -9.87 -3.91 1.91
CA PHE A 106 -11.05 -3.13 2.30
C PHE A 106 -11.94 -3.85 3.32
N CYS A 107 -12.17 -5.16 3.16
CA CYS A 107 -13.01 -5.96 4.05
C CYS A 107 -12.37 -6.23 5.41
N GLY A 108 -11.08 -5.90 5.62
CA GLY A 108 -10.44 -5.99 6.93
C GLY A 108 -11.24 -5.31 8.06
N ILE A 109 -12.01 -4.26 7.75
CA ILE A 109 -12.85 -3.55 8.74
C ILE A 109 -13.90 -4.45 9.40
N PHE A 110 -14.38 -5.49 8.71
CA PHE A 110 -15.40 -6.39 9.26
C PHE A 110 -14.90 -7.14 10.50
N PHE A 111 -13.59 -7.38 10.62
CA PHE A 111 -13.01 -8.01 11.81
C PHE A 111 -13.21 -7.16 13.06
N LEU A 112 -13.28 -5.83 12.94
CA LEU A 112 -13.49 -4.93 14.08
C LEU A 112 -14.92 -5.00 14.66
N TYR A 113 -15.85 -5.69 14.00
CA TYR A 113 -17.22 -5.89 14.48
C TYR A 113 -17.42 -7.23 15.21
N LEU A 114 -16.38 -8.07 15.32
CA LEU A 114 -16.46 -9.32 16.09
C LEU A 114 -16.36 -9.05 17.59
N HIS A 115 -16.98 -9.90 18.41
CA HIS A 115 -16.99 -9.78 19.87
C HIS A 115 -15.76 -10.43 20.52
N TRP A 116 -14.56 -10.01 20.14
CA TRP A 116 -13.28 -10.55 20.62
C TRP A 116 -12.43 -9.44 21.28
N PRO A 117 -11.34 -9.78 22.01
CA PRO A 117 -10.45 -8.78 22.60
C PRO A 117 -9.89 -7.79 21.55
N ASP A 118 -9.93 -6.50 21.86
CA ASP A 118 -9.51 -5.42 20.95
C ASP A 118 -8.11 -5.64 20.38
N SER A 119 -7.16 -6.10 21.20
CA SER A 119 -5.78 -6.37 20.76
C SER A 119 -5.72 -7.39 19.62
N LEU A 120 -6.54 -8.44 19.69
CA LEU A 120 -6.61 -9.47 18.65
C LEU A 120 -7.30 -8.94 17.40
N LEU A 121 -8.38 -8.19 17.55
CA LEU A 121 -9.13 -7.60 16.42
C LEU A 121 -8.27 -6.61 15.63
N ILE A 122 -7.53 -5.75 16.33
CA ILE A 122 -6.61 -4.78 15.73
C ILE A 122 -5.47 -5.51 15.01
N GLY A 123 -4.87 -6.51 15.66
CA GLY A 123 -3.83 -7.34 15.05
C GLY A 123 -4.31 -8.01 13.76
N LEU A 124 -5.51 -8.59 13.78
CA LEU A 124 -6.13 -9.24 12.63
C LEU A 124 -6.45 -8.25 11.51
N TYR A 125 -7.01 -7.09 11.85
CA TYR A 125 -7.26 -6.00 10.90
C TYR A 125 -5.98 -5.56 10.19
N CYS A 126 -4.91 -5.33 10.95
CA CYS A 126 -3.61 -4.91 10.42
C CYS A 126 -3.02 -5.99 9.51
N LEU A 127 -2.98 -7.25 9.97
CA LEU A 127 -2.46 -8.38 9.19
C LEU A 127 -3.22 -8.57 7.88
N VAL A 128 -4.55 -8.63 7.92
CA VAL A 128 -5.37 -8.81 6.72
C VAL A 128 -5.20 -7.64 5.75
N THR A 129 -5.15 -6.41 6.26
CA THR A 129 -4.92 -5.22 5.43
C THR A 129 -3.52 -5.25 4.80
N ILE A 130 -2.47 -5.64 5.54
CA ILE A 130 -1.10 -5.76 5.02
C ILE A 130 -1.02 -6.85 3.96
N ILE A 131 -1.62 -8.02 4.19
CA ILE A 131 -1.67 -9.11 3.22
C ILE A 131 -2.38 -8.63 1.94
N GLY A 132 -3.53 -7.97 2.08
CA GLY A 132 -4.25 -7.38 0.94
C GLY A 132 -3.39 -6.40 0.15
N PHE A 133 -2.70 -5.49 0.84
CA PHE A 133 -1.78 -4.53 0.24
C PHE A 133 -0.62 -5.22 -0.52
N LEU A 134 0.00 -6.24 0.08
CA LEU A 134 1.09 -6.98 -0.54
C LEU A 134 0.65 -7.78 -1.77
N LEU A 135 -0.57 -8.34 -1.76
CA LEU A 135 -1.14 -9.00 -2.94
C LEU A 135 -1.37 -8.02 -4.08
N ILE A 136 -1.88 -6.82 -3.79
CA ILE A 136 -2.05 -5.75 -4.79
C ILE A 136 -0.68 -5.31 -5.34
N LEU A 137 0.32 -5.13 -4.47
CA LEU A 137 1.69 -4.81 -4.88
C LEU A 137 2.25 -5.90 -5.80
N ALA A 138 2.20 -7.17 -5.40
CA ALA A 138 2.71 -8.29 -6.18
C ALA A 138 2.03 -8.36 -7.56
N ALA A 139 0.70 -8.37 -7.60
CA ALA A 139 -0.03 -8.45 -8.86
C ALA A 139 0.16 -7.20 -9.73
N GLY A 140 0.21 -6.02 -9.12
CA GLY A 140 0.53 -4.77 -9.82
C GLY A 140 1.93 -4.77 -10.44
N THR A 141 2.92 -5.38 -9.78
CA THR A 141 4.25 -5.56 -10.38
C THR A 141 4.19 -6.50 -11.58
N TRP A 142 3.44 -7.60 -11.51
CA TRP A 142 3.27 -8.53 -12.64
C TRP A 142 2.59 -7.84 -13.84
N ILE A 143 1.55 -7.03 -13.62
CA ILE A 143 0.90 -6.24 -14.67
C ILE A 143 1.88 -5.27 -15.31
N SER A 144 2.56 -4.45 -14.51
CA SER A 144 3.49 -3.43 -15.00
C SER A 144 4.62 -4.04 -15.84
N ARG A 145 5.15 -5.20 -15.40
CA ARG A 145 6.16 -5.94 -16.16
C ARG A 145 5.63 -6.44 -17.50
N ARG A 146 4.43 -7.04 -17.54
CA ARG A 146 3.84 -7.55 -18.79
C ARG A 146 3.55 -6.45 -19.79
N ILE A 147 2.96 -5.33 -19.37
CA ILE A 147 2.66 -4.19 -20.26
C ILE A 147 3.95 -3.68 -20.93
N LYS A 148 5.04 -3.54 -20.16
CA LYS A 148 6.32 -3.13 -20.73
C LYS A 148 6.89 -4.17 -21.71
N GLN A 149 6.69 -5.46 -21.45
CA GLN A 149 7.15 -6.52 -22.36
C GLN A 149 6.34 -6.58 -23.66
N SER A 150 5.02 -6.35 -23.64
CA SER A 150 4.21 -6.31 -24.86
C SER A 150 4.58 -5.11 -25.72
N LEU A 151 4.77 -3.93 -25.12
CA LEU A 151 5.16 -2.72 -25.83
C LEU A 151 6.52 -2.86 -26.54
N VAL A 152 7.49 -3.59 -25.95
CA VAL A 152 8.79 -3.83 -26.61
C VAL A 152 8.67 -4.77 -27.81
N LYS A 153 7.70 -5.69 -27.82
CA LYS A 153 7.49 -6.62 -28.94
C LYS A 153 6.79 -5.99 -30.14
N ASP A 154 5.93 -4.99 -29.92
CA ASP A 154 5.15 -4.31 -30.98
C ASP A 154 5.95 -3.25 -31.78
N ILE A 155 7.20 -2.96 -31.42
CA ILE A 155 8.02 -1.93 -32.09
C ILE A 155 8.83 -2.52 -33.28
N PHE A 156 8.63 -3.81 -33.61
CA PHE A 156 9.29 -4.49 -34.73
C PHE A 156 8.30 -5.25 -35.61
#